data_AF-A0A6A6UL53-F1
#
_entry.id   AF-A0A6A6UL53-F1
#
_cell.length_a   1.000
_cell.length_b   1.000
_cell.length_c   1.000
_cell.angle_alpha   90.00
_cell.angle_beta   90.00
_cell.angle_gamma   90.00
#
_symmetry.space_group_name_H-M   'P 1'
#
loop_
_entity.id
_entity.type
_entity.pdbx_description
1 polymer ?
#
loop_
_entity_poly.entity_id
_entity_poly.type
_entity_poly.pdbx_seq_one_letter_code
_entity_poly.pdbx_strand_id
1 'polypeptide(L)'
;MWTATSSRTFRSRQLRRFLLTYLTAVLIPLLFILGVHLKNIRWYYNDTLKQTALTESILSQYKRSHNVSHTLVMGRTRKDDLSWISRELPDINTAIYSVDDLHAPLHTRANKGHEAMPYLSYIIDNYYNLPDVVLFFHPHQKATHNNLVLDRDTAKTILQMDLEQVYRDGYANTRCERVPGCPAWLRFDLPEEKLNRYERKEEEFLTSKLWRDLYQGATPPASIGQSCCAQLAVSRNAIRARPLSSYVHYRDWLMSTPLEDGISGRIFEHSWQYMLGGVAEFCPTELDCLYRNYGMLFRSAEDLKDYQNKLWRKAHWSWRFWQNSAALENELNLRKIEAFKRGYLRKRAEAATPFAFDHSAFQRKIPLRL
;
A
#
# COMPACT_ATOMS: atom_id res chain seq x y z
N MET A 1 69.65 50.84 -46.51
CA MET A 1 69.99 49.87 -45.43
C MET A 1 68.99 50.14 -44.31
N TRP A 2 68.36 49.12 -43.71
CA TRP A 2 66.99 49.15 -43.10
C TRP A 2 65.92 49.13 -44.21
N THR A 3 64.95 48.21 -44.32
CA THR A 3 64.22 47.35 -43.39
C THR A 3 63.68 46.11 -44.13
N ALA A 4 64.16 44.90 -43.85
CA ALA A 4 63.55 43.67 -44.41
C ALA A 4 63.43 42.52 -43.40
N THR A 5 64.01 42.66 -42.21
CA THR A 5 64.05 41.61 -41.18
C THR A 5 62.88 41.66 -40.17
N SER A 6 62.08 42.73 -40.12
CA SER A 6 60.98 42.83 -39.14
C SER A 6 59.65 42.19 -39.58
N SER A 7 59.44 41.96 -40.89
CA SER A 7 58.15 41.44 -41.39
C SER A 7 57.98 39.92 -41.21
N ARG A 8 59.07 39.15 -41.29
CA ARG A 8 59.05 37.67 -41.12
C ARG A 8 58.83 37.24 -39.67
N THR A 9 59.42 37.96 -38.70
CA THR A 9 59.26 37.67 -37.26
C THR A 9 57.90 38.12 -36.72
N PHE A 10 57.30 39.17 -37.29
CA PHE A 10 55.94 39.59 -36.97
C PHE A 10 54.89 38.61 -37.49
N ARG A 11 55.03 38.13 -38.74
CA ARG A 11 54.15 37.09 -39.30
C ARG A 11 54.23 35.77 -38.53
N SER A 12 55.41 35.33 -38.09
CA SER A 12 55.55 34.07 -37.32
C SER A 12 54.95 34.16 -35.91
N ARG A 13 55.04 35.32 -35.25
CA ARG A 13 54.40 35.57 -33.94
C ARG A 13 52.88 35.67 -34.06
N GLN A 14 52.35 36.29 -35.13
CA GLN A 14 50.92 36.30 -35.39
C GLN A 14 50.39 34.90 -35.72
N LEU A 15 51.07 34.13 -36.57
CA LEU A 15 50.67 32.76 -36.89
C LEU A 15 50.66 31.85 -35.66
N ARG A 16 51.67 31.96 -34.78
CA ARG A 16 51.70 31.23 -33.50
C ARG A 16 50.56 31.64 -32.57
N ARG A 17 50.21 32.93 -32.51
CA ARG A 17 49.06 33.41 -31.73
C ARG A 17 47.75 32.86 -32.31
N PHE A 18 47.55 32.94 -33.62
CA PHE A 18 46.37 32.36 -34.28
C PHE A 18 46.27 30.85 -34.06
N LEU A 19 47.36 30.11 -34.19
CA LEU A 19 47.40 28.67 -33.91
C LEU A 19 47.12 28.36 -32.44
N LEU A 20 47.69 29.11 -31.49
CA LEU A 20 47.38 28.93 -30.07
C LEU A 20 45.91 29.21 -29.78
N THR A 21 45.36 30.29 -30.33
CA THR A 21 43.96 30.69 -30.10
C THR A 21 43.00 29.69 -30.74
N TYR A 22 43.34 29.16 -31.92
CA TYR A 22 42.57 28.12 -32.58
C TYR A 22 42.66 26.78 -31.85
N LEU A 23 43.85 26.37 -31.41
CA LEU A 23 44.04 25.18 -30.60
C LEU A 23 43.26 25.28 -29.29
N THR A 24 43.30 26.41 -28.57
CA THR A 24 42.52 26.57 -27.33
C THR A 24 41.01 26.63 -27.61
N ALA A 25 40.57 27.33 -28.66
CA ALA A 25 39.16 27.45 -29.01
C ALA A 25 38.52 26.12 -29.49
N VAL A 26 39.33 25.16 -29.96
CA VAL A 26 38.83 23.87 -30.46
C VAL A 26 39.11 22.71 -29.51
N LEU A 27 40.31 22.60 -28.94
CA LEU A 27 40.65 21.51 -28.01
C LEU A 27 39.90 21.61 -26.68
N ILE A 28 39.70 22.81 -26.13
CA ILE A 28 39.05 22.95 -24.83
C ILE A 28 37.58 22.48 -24.90
N PRO A 29 36.76 22.90 -25.89
CA PRO A 29 35.42 22.35 -26.06
C PRO A 29 35.40 20.85 -26.34
N LEU A 30 36.33 20.32 -27.15
CA LEU A 30 36.41 18.89 -27.43
C LEU A 30 36.74 18.07 -26.17
N LEU A 31 37.69 18.53 -25.35
CA LEU A 31 38.02 17.89 -24.08
C LEU A 31 36.87 17.99 -23.07
N PHE A 32 36.11 19.10 -23.08
CA PHE A 32 34.92 19.26 -22.26
C PHE A 32 33.80 18.28 -22.68
N ILE A 33 33.51 18.17 -23.98
CA ILE A 33 32.53 17.23 -24.54
C ILE A 33 32.96 15.79 -24.24
N LEU A 34 34.25 15.45 -24.42
CA LEU A 34 34.79 14.15 -24.06
C LEU A 34 34.62 13.88 -22.56
N GLY A 35 34.89 14.86 -21.70
CA GLY A 35 34.70 14.74 -20.26
C GLY A 35 33.24 14.50 -19.85
N VAL A 36 32.28 15.15 -20.51
CA VAL A 36 30.84 14.92 -20.32
C VAL A 36 30.46 13.52 -20.80
N HIS A 37 30.92 13.08 -21.97
CA HIS A 37 30.65 11.74 -22.48
C HIS A 37 31.24 10.65 -21.57
N LEU A 38 32.48 10.80 -21.10
CA LEU A 38 33.11 9.85 -20.19
C LEU A 38 32.38 9.78 -18.85
N LYS A 39 31.89 10.92 -18.32
CA LYS A 39 31.03 10.95 -17.13
C LYS A 39 29.70 10.22 -17.37
N ASN A 40 29.06 10.44 -18.51
CA ASN A 40 27.80 9.76 -18.87
C ASN A 40 28.00 8.25 -19.05
N ILE A 41 29.08 7.83 -19.72
CA ILE A 41 29.44 6.41 -19.87
C ILE A 41 29.71 5.78 -18.50
N ARG A 42 30.49 6.44 -17.64
CA ARG A 42 30.76 5.95 -16.28
C ARG A 42 29.49 5.88 -15.43
N TRP A 43 28.60 6.86 -15.55
CA TRP A 43 27.30 6.84 -14.88
C TRP A 43 26.46 5.65 -15.37
N TYR A 44 26.34 5.46 -16.69
CA TYR A 44 25.59 4.36 -17.30
C TYR A 44 26.15 3.00 -16.92
N TYR A 45 27.48 2.84 -16.94
CA TYR A 45 28.16 1.60 -16.54
C TYR A 45 27.95 1.30 -15.06
N ASN A 46 28.08 2.29 -14.18
CA ASN A 46 27.82 2.13 -12.75
C ASN A 46 26.35 1.82 -12.45
N ASP A 47 25.42 2.43 -13.18
CA ASP A 47 23.99 2.16 -13.05
C ASP A 47 23.65 0.73 -13.48
N THR A 48 24.19 0.31 -14.63
CA THR A 48 24.04 -1.07 -15.13
C THR A 48 24.60 -2.09 -14.13
N LEU A 49 25.80 -1.88 -13.59
CA LEU A 49 26.40 -2.77 -12.58
C LEU A 49 25.55 -2.88 -11.30
N LYS A 50 25.01 -1.75 -10.82
CA LYS A 50 24.10 -1.74 -9.67
C LYS A 50 22.82 -2.51 -9.97
N GLN A 51 22.28 -2.36 -11.17
CA GLN A 51 21.06 -3.04 -11.58
C GLN A 51 21.28 -4.56 -11.69
N THR A 52 22.43 -5.02 -12.20
CA THR A 52 22.77 -6.45 -12.25
C THR A 52 22.93 -7.05 -10.85
N ALA A 53 23.68 -6.40 -9.95
CA ALA A 53 23.86 -6.88 -8.57
C ALA A 53 22.54 -6.91 -7.78
N LEU A 54 21.68 -5.90 -7.98
CA LEU A 54 20.33 -5.88 -7.41
C LEU A 54 19.49 -7.03 -7.96
N THR A 55 19.58 -7.31 -9.26
CA THR A 55 18.84 -8.40 -9.92
C THR A 55 19.27 -9.78 -9.41
N GLU A 56 20.58 -10.01 -9.22
CA GLU A 56 21.10 -11.26 -8.64
C GLU A 56 20.67 -11.44 -7.17
N SER A 57 20.68 -10.36 -6.37
CA SER A 57 20.20 -10.39 -4.99
C SER A 57 18.71 -10.72 -4.92
N ILE A 58 17.89 -10.07 -5.77
CA ILE A 58 16.45 -10.32 -5.87
C ILE A 58 16.18 -11.76 -6.34
N LEU A 59 16.91 -12.26 -7.33
CA LEU A 59 16.78 -13.65 -7.80
C LEU A 59 17.17 -14.67 -6.73
N SER A 60 18.22 -14.37 -5.95
CA SER A 60 18.63 -15.20 -4.81
C SER A 60 17.60 -15.20 -3.70
N GLN A 61 17.06 -14.04 -3.34
CA GLN A 61 15.96 -13.91 -2.37
C GLN A 61 14.70 -14.63 -2.86
N TYR A 62 14.35 -14.47 -4.13
CA TYR A 62 13.21 -15.15 -4.76
C TYR A 62 13.37 -16.67 -4.71
N LYS A 63 14.54 -17.22 -5.09
CA LYS A 63 14.82 -18.66 -5.01
C LYS A 63 14.74 -19.20 -3.58
N ARG A 64 15.20 -18.41 -2.61
CA ARG A 64 15.15 -18.73 -1.18
C ARG A 64 13.72 -18.79 -0.66
N SER A 65 12.91 -17.77 -0.94
CA SER A 65 11.49 -17.76 -0.59
C SER A 65 10.71 -18.90 -1.26
N HIS A 66 11.11 -19.35 -2.46
CA HIS A 66 10.42 -20.44 -3.18
C HIS A 66 10.55 -21.81 -2.50
N ASN A 67 11.57 -22.01 -1.67
CA ASN A 67 11.77 -23.26 -0.92
C ASN A 67 10.98 -23.32 0.40
N VAL A 68 10.40 -22.19 0.83
CA VAL A 68 9.61 -22.10 2.06
C VAL A 68 8.15 -22.35 1.71
N SER A 69 7.60 -23.49 2.15
CA SER A 69 6.18 -23.76 1.94
C SER A 69 5.35 -22.71 2.65
N HIS A 70 4.35 -22.14 1.97
CA HIS A 70 3.53 -21.10 2.54
C HIS A 70 2.07 -21.16 2.08
N THR A 71 1.20 -20.53 2.85
CA THR A 71 -0.24 -20.42 2.54
C THR A 71 -0.74 -19.03 2.89
N LEU A 72 -1.48 -18.43 1.97
CA LEU A 72 -2.17 -17.16 2.15
C LEU A 72 -3.55 -17.38 2.78
N VAL A 73 -3.75 -16.83 3.96
CA VAL A 73 -4.98 -16.92 4.74
C VAL A 73 -5.66 -15.56 4.76
N MET A 74 -6.93 -15.54 4.39
CA MET A 74 -7.74 -14.32 4.36
C MET A 74 -9.14 -14.60 4.88
N GLY A 75 -9.72 -13.60 5.54
CA GLY A 75 -11.17 -13.49 5.71
C GLY A 75 -11.77 -12.68 4.58
N ARG A 76 -12.92 -13.10 4.06
CA ARG A 76 -13.68 -12.32 3.07
C ARG A 76 -15.18 -12.31 3.36
N THR A 77 -15.83 -11.28 2.88
CA THR A 77 -17.28 -11.22 2.66
C THR A 77 -17.61 -11.64 1.23
N ARG A 78 -18.88 -11.89 0.93
CA ARG A 78 -19.35 -12.13 -0.46
C ARG A 78 -19.09 -10.95 -1.41
N LYS A 79 -18.92 -9.74 -0.87
CA LYS A 79 -18.72 -8.51 -1.65
C LYS A 79 -17.26 -8.25 -2.03
N ASP A 80 -16.32 -8.90 -1.36
CA ASP A 80 -14.90 -8.68 -1.63
C ASP A 80 -14.48 -9.31 -2.95
N ASP A 81 -13.78 -8.52 -3.77
CA ASP A 81 -13.18 -8.99 -5.03
C ASP A 81 -11.79 -9.57 -4.78
N LEU A 82 -11.65 -10.86 -5.04
CA LEU A 82 -10.40 -11.63 -4.91
C LEU A 82 -9.82 -12.07 -6.26
N SER A 83 -10.36 -11.60 -7.38
CA SER A 83 -9.88 -11.94 -8.74
C SER A 83 -8.41 -11.58 -8.97
N TRP A 84 -7.88 -10.64 -8.18
CA TRP A 84 -6.49 -10.26 -8.20
C TRP A 84 -5.54 -11.37 -7.74
N ILE A 85 -5.97 -12.27 -6.86
CA ILE A 85 -5.09 -13.32 -6.33
C ILE A 85 -4.63 -14.23 -7.47
N SER A 86 -5.56 -14.76 -8.27
CA SER A 86 -5.21 -15.62 -9.40
C SER A 86 -4.41 -14.90 -10.49
N ARG A 87 -4.55 -13.56 -10.60
CA ARG A 87 -3.87 -12.77 -11.62
C ARG A 87 -2.43 -12.41 -11.20
N GLU A 88 -2.22 -12.03 -9.95
CA GLU A 88 -0.95 -11.54 -9.44
C GLU A 88 -0.13 -12.63 -8.71
N LEU A 89 -0.81 -13.64 -8.16
CA LEU A 89 -0.26 -14.74 -7.34
C LEU A 89 -0.79 -16.10 -7.84
N PRO A 90 -0.59 -16.47 -9.12
CA PRO A 90 -1.23 -17.66 -9.71
C PRO A 90 -0.89 -18.98 -9.01
N ASP A 91 0.32 -19.08 -8.44
CA ASP A 91 0.84 -20.31 -7.84
C ASP A 91 0.73 -20.35 -6.30
N ILE A 92 0.08 -19.35 -5.68
CA ILE A 92 0.03 -19.28 -4.22
C ILE A 92 -1.04 -20.23 -3.67
N ASN A 93 -0.67 -21.01 -2.65
CA ASN A 93 -1.64 -21.78 -1.88
C ASN A 93 -2.50 -20.81 -1.05
N THR A 94 -3.81 -21.00 -1.04
CA THR A 94 -4.74 -20.13 -0.33
C THR A 94 -5.67 -20.89 0.59
N ALA A 95 -6.04 -20.26 1.70
CA ALA A 95 -7.12 -20.67 2.58
C ALA A 95 -7.98 -19.44 2.91
N ILE A 96 -9.00 -19.22 2.08
CA ILE A 96 -9.82 -18.00 2.09
C ILE A 96 -11.18 -18.34 2.70
N TYR A 97 -11.42 -17.86 3.92
CA TYR A 97 -12.64 -18.12 4.67
C TYR A 97 -13.69 -17.06 4.38
N SER A 98 -14.90 -17.48 4.03
CA SER A 98 -16.05 -16.58 4.02
C SER A 98 -16.60 -16.37 5.44
N VAL A 99 -16.84 -15.12 5.81
CA VAL A 99 -17.42 -14.77 7.13
C VAL A 99 -18.94 -14.62 7.11
N ASP A 100 -19.53 -14.48 5.93
CA ASP A 100 -20.96 -14.20 5.70
C ASP A 100 -21.65 -15.25 4.79
N ASP A 101 -20.96 -16.35 4.47
CA ASP A 101 -21.48 -17.46 3.68
C ASP A 101 -21.20 -18.82 4.32
N LEU A 102 -22.19 -19.35 5.06
CA LEU A 102 -22.09 -20.67 5.70
C LEU A 102 -22.06 -21.86 4.72
N HIS A 103 -22.33 -21.61 3.43
CA HIS A 103 -22.27 -22.64 2.40
C HIS A 103 -20.95 -22.62 1.61
N ALA A 104 -20.07 -21.64 1.85
CA ALA A 104 -18.76 -21.62 1.24
C ALA A 104 -17.91 -22.81 1.74
N PRO A 105 -17.06 -23.41 0.89
CA PRO A 105 -16.21 -24.55 1.31
C PRO A 105 -15.36 -24.26 2.54
N LEU A 106 -14.79 -23.05 2.60
CA LEU A 106 -14.14 -22.51 3.79
C LEU A 106 -14.99 -21.34 4.31
N HIS A 107 -15.54 -21.50 5.51
CA HIS A 107 -16.37 -20.50 6.16
C HIS A 107 -16.11 -20.46 7.67
N THR A 108 -16.36 -19.33 8.30
CA THR A 108 -16.32 -19.21 9.75
C THR A 108 -17.65 -19.58 10.38
N ARG A 109 -17.64 -19.92 11.67
CA ARG A 109 -18.86 -20.26 12.43
C ARG A 109 -19.78 -19.06 12.67
N ALA A 110 -19.21 -17.87 12.67
CA ALA A 110 -19.91 -16.60 12.81
C ALA A 110 -19.08 -15.46 12.21
N ASN A 111 -19.77 -14.38 11.84
CA ASN A 111 -19.14 -13.11 11.48
C ASN A 111 -18.86 -12.30 12.76
N LYS A 112 -17.76 -12.61 13.46
CA LYS A 112 -17.37 -11.99 14.74
C LYS A 112 -15.85 -11.90 14.86
N GLY A 113 -15.34 -10.78 15.37
CA GLY A 113 -13.92 -10.48 15.52
C GLY A 113 -13.18 -10.15 14.22
N HIS A 114 -13.89 -9.73 13.17
CA HIS A 114 -13.30 -9.46 11.84
C HIS A 114 -12.35 -10.59 11.38
N GLU A 115 -11.08 -10.29 11.07
CA GLU A 115 -10.07 -11.23 10.60
C GLU A 115 -9.61 -12.23 11.67
N ALA A 116 -9.86 -11.97 12.95
CA ALA A 116 -9.46 -12.87 14.02
C ALA A 116 -10.13 -14.24 13.90
N MET A 117 -11.41 -14.28 13.51
CA MET A 117 -12.13 -15.55 13.39
C MET A 117 -11.61 -16.44 12.24
N PRO A 118 -11.44 -15.95 11.00
CA PRO A 118 -10.72 -16.65 9.94
C PRO A 118 -9.33 -17.14 10.36
N TYR A 119 -8.52 -16.28 10.99
CA TYR A 119 -7.14 -16.61 11.33
C TYR A 119 -7.07 -17.71 12.40
N LEU A 120 -7.85 -17.57 13.47
CA LEU A 120 -7.95 -18.59 14.51
C LEU A 120 -8.51 -19.90 13.96
N SER A 121 -9.53 -19.85 13.09
CA SER A 121 -10.09 -21.06 12.48
C SER A 121 -9.03 -21.79 11.63
N TYR A 122 -8.29 -21.07 10.78
CA TYR A 122 -7.21 -21.68 10.01
C TYR A 122 -6.14 -22.32 10.90
N ILE A 123 -5.68 -21.62 11.94
CA ILE A 123 -4.68 -22.16 12.86
C ILE A 123 -5.18 -23.44 13.52
N ILE A 124 -6.43 -23.46 14.01
CA ILE A 124 -7.03 -24.61 14.68
C ILE A 124 -7.16 -25.79 13.71
N ASP A 125 -7.72 -25.56 12.53
CA ASP A 125 -8.02 -26.61 11.55
C ASP A 125 -6.75 -27.23 10.97
N ASN A 126 -5.66 -26.46 10.90
CA ASN A 126 -4.41 -26.88 10.25
C ASN A 126 -3.24 -27.07 11.21
N TYR A 127 -3.42 -26.97 12.53
CA TYR A 127 -2.35 -26.90 13.54
C TYR A 127 -1.25 -27.98 13.35
N TYR A 128 -1.66 -29.21 13.02
CA TYR A 128 -0.75 -30.34 12.79
C TYR A 128 -0.17 -30.43 11.38
N ASN A 129 -0.72 -29.69 10.41
CA ASN A 129 -0.35 -29.70 8.99
C ASN A 129 0.04 -28.30 8.46
N LEU A 130 0.49 -27.39 9.34
CA LEU A 130 0.89 -26.04 8.95
C LEU A 130 2.03 -26.04 7.90
N PRO A 131 2.00 -25.14 6.89
CA PRO A 131 3.15 -24.87 6.04
C PRO A 131 4.27 -24.22 6.86
N ASP A 132 5.47 -24.07 6.31
CA ASP A 132 6.59 -23.45 7.03
C ASP A 132 6.27 -22.02 7.46
N VAL A 133 5.57 -21.24 6.62
CA VAL A 133 5.09 -19.89 6.92
C VAL A 133 3.62 -19.72 6.55
N VAL A 134 2.84 -19.10 7.42
CA VAL A 134 1.46 -18.69 7.15
C VAL A 134 1.41 -17.18 6.96
N LEU A 135 0.80 -16.73 5.88
CA LEU A 135 0.62 -15.32 5.52
C LEU A 135 -0.82 -14.93 5.80
N PHE A 136 -1.05 -14.09 6.81
CA PHE A 136 -2.37 -13.61 7.18
C PHE A 136 -2.57 -12.20 6.62
N PHE A 137 -3.55 -12.01 5.73
CA PHE A 137 -3.77 -10.74 5.03
C PHE A 137 -5.25 -10.37 4.93
N HIS A 138 -5.50 -9.08 4.74
CA HIS A 138 -6.81 -8.59 4.34
C HIS A 138 -7.08 -8.88 2.84
N PRO A 139 -8.35 -8.99 2.42
CA PRO A 139 -8.71 -9.41 1.06
C PRO A 139 -8.40 -8.38 -0.04
N HIS A 140 -8.13 -7.12 0.33
CA HIS A 140 -7.98 -6.02 -0.62
C HIS A 140 -6.59 -6.00 -1.27
N GLN A 141 -6.51 -5.91 -2.60
CA GLN A 141 -5.22 -5.73 -3.29
C GLN A 141 -4.57 -4.38 -2.98
N LYS A 142 -5.35 -3.29 -3.10
CA LYS A 142 -4.87 -1.92 -2.84
C LYS A 142 -5.45 -1.42 -1.54
N ALA A 143 -4.59 -1.16 -0.55
CA ALA A 143 -5.05 -0.81 0.78
C ALA A 143 -4.15 0.22 1.46
N THR A 144 -4.76 1.19 2.13
CA THR A 144 -4.02 2.26 2.83
C THR A 144 -3.19 1.77 3.99
N HIS A 145 -3.50 0.58 4.51
CA HIS A 145 -2.76 -0.10 5.57
C HIS A 145 -1.54 -0.91 5.05
N ASN A 146 -1.28 -0.96 3.75
CA ASN A 146 -0.04 -1.51 3.20
C ASN A 146 1.09 -0.46 3.17
N ASN A 147 2.34 -0.93 3.04
CA ASN A 147 3.50 -0.04 2.95
C ASN A 147 3.44 0.82 1.70
N LEU A 148 3.62 2.14 1.85
CA LEU A 148 3.70 3.06 0.72
C LEU A 148 4.82 2.70 -0.27
N VAL A 149 5.97 2.26 0.25
CA VAL A 149 7.13 1.88 -0.59
C VAL A 149 6.87 0.65 -1.47
N LEU A 150 5.80 -0.10 -1.17
CA LEU A 150 5.30 -1.23 -1.95
C LEU A 150 4.01 -0.88 -2.70
N ASP A 151 3.82 0.40 -3.05
CA ASP A 151 2.65 0.94 -3.76
C ASP A 151 1.31 0.61 -3.10
N ARG A 152 1.31 0.40 -1.77
CA ARG A 152 0.14 0.01 -1.01
C ARG A 152 -0.55 -1.25 -1.55
N ASP A 153 0.25 -2.14 -2.14
CA ASP A 153 -0.21 -3.32 -2.88
C ASP A 153 0.09 -4.61 -2.11
N THR A 154 -0.96 -5.38 -1.83
CA THR A 154 -0.88 -6.66 -1.11
C THR A 154 -0.13 -7.71 -1.91
N ALA A 155 -0.32 -7.77 -3.23
CA ALA A 155 0.40 -8.73 -4.08
C ALA A 155 1.91 -8.43 -4.08
N LYS A 156 2.30 -7.15 -4.20
CA LYS A 156 3.72 -6.75 -4.07
C LYS A 156 4.28 -7.06 -2.69
N THR A 157 3.47 -6.82 -1.65
CA THR A 157 3.86 -7.12 -0.26
C THR A 157 4.17 -8.59 -0.09
N ILE A 158 3.31 -9.49 -0.60
CA ILE A 158 3.50 -10.93 -0.52
C ILE A 158 4.70 -11.38 -1.37
N LEU A 159 4.78 -10.96 -2.64
CA LEU A 159 5.83 -11.38 -3.57
C LEU A 159 7.24 -10.98 -3.16
N GLN A 160 7.38 -9.83 -2.49
CA GLN A 160 8.70 -9.31 -2.08
C GLN A 160 9.10 -9.76 -0.67
N MET A 161 8.22 -10.47 0.05
CA MET A 161 8.51 -10.89 1.42
C MET A 161 9.62 -11.95 1.46
N ASP A 162 10.61 -11.76 2.32
CA ASP A 162 11.63 -12.76 2.64
C ASP A 162 11.04 -13.80 3.59
N LEU A 163 10.46 -14.86 3.03
CA LEU A 163 9.80 -15.92 3.79
C LEU A 163 10.80 -16.75 4.61
N GLU A 164 12.06 -16.84 4.18
CA GLU A 164 13.08 -17.49 5.00
C GLU A 164 13.39 -16.66 6.25
N GLN A 165 13.43 -15.34 6.13
CA GLN A 165 13.62 -14.46 7.28
C GLN A 165 12.46 -14.61 8.27
N VAL A 166 11.22 -14.67 7.78
CA VAL A 166 10.04 -14.96 8.63
C VAL A 166 10.16 -16.34 9.29
N TYR A 167 10.56 -17.37 8.53
CA TYR A 167 10.73 -18.72 9.06
C TYR A 167 11.74 -18.75 10.22
N ARG A 168 12.87 -18.02 10.07
CA ARG A 168 13.92 -17.89 11.10
C ARG A 168 13.45 -17.08 12.32
N ASP A 169 12.80 -15.94 12.08
CA ASP A 169 12.39 -15.02 13.16
C ASP A 169 11.12 -15.47 13.89
N GLY A 170 10.32 -16.30 13.25
CA GLY A 170 9.06 -16.79 13.78
C GLY A 170 7.88 -15.86 13.52
N TYR A 171 8.07 -14.54 13.57
CA TYR A 171 7.00 -13.57 13.44
C TYR A 171 7.45 -12.30 12.72
N ALA A 172 6.63 -11.82 11.79
CA ALA A 172 6.78 -10.53 11.16
C ALA A 172 5.43 -9.83 11.01
N ASN A 173 5.36 -8.57 11.44
CA ASN A 173 4.31 -7.67 10.98
C ASN A 173 4.66 -7.18 9.57
N THR A 174 3.74 -7.31 8.63
CA THR A 174 4.00 -6.95 7.23
C THR A 174 4.05 -5.43 7.02
N ARG A 175 3.42 -4.65 7.92
CA ARG A 175 3.42 -3.19 7.89
C ARG A 175 4.62 -2.63 8.66
N CYS A 176 5.49 -1.92 7.95
CA CYS A 176 6.66 -1.25 8.50
C CYS A 176 6.39 0.19 8.95
N GLU A 177 5.36 0.83 8.39
CA GLU A 177 4.88 2.13 8.86
C GLU A 177 4.41 2.00 10.33
N ARG A 178 5.10 2.70 11.25
CA ARG A 178 4.91 2.55 12.71
C ARG A 178 3.59 3.11 13.26
N VAL A 179 2.89 3.91 12.47
CA VAL A 179 1.65 4.57 12.89
C VAL A 179 0.47 4.06 12.05
N PRO A 180 -0.66 3.71 12.70
CA PRO A 180 -0.83 3.57 14.14
C PRO A 180 -0.16 2.29 14.69
N GLY A 181 0.02 2.22 16.03
CA GLY A 181 0.38 0.97 16.71
C GLY A 181 1.76 0.91 17.41
N CYS A 182 2.70 1.80 17.08
CA CYS A 182 4.02 1.84 17.72
C CYS A 182 4.49 3.27 18.07
N PRO A 183 5.29 3.44 19.15
CA PRO A 183 5.55 2.47 20.23
C PRO A 183 4.38 2.40 21.24
N ALA A 184 4.29 1.29 22.01
CA ALA A 184 3.40 1.15 23.18
C ALA A 184 1.97 1.69 22.99
N TRP A 185 1.25 1.19 21.97
CA TRP A 185 -0.06 1.73 21.55
C TRP A 185 -1.13 1.65 22.63
N LEU A 186 -1.29 0.49 23.27
CA LEU A 186 -2.30 0.28 24.31
C LEU A 186 -1.60 0.08 25.65
N ARG A 187 -2.01 0.85 26.65
CA ARG A 187 -1.44 0.83 28.00
C ARG A 187 -2.41 0.19 28.99
N PHE A 188 -1.89 -0.68 29.85
CA PHE A 188 -2.64 -1.25 30.98
C PHE A 188 -2.47 -0.46 32.28
N ASP A 189 -1.48 0.42 32.34
CA ASP A 189 -1.04 1.14 33.53
C ASP A 189 -1.53 2.59 33.59
N LEU A 190 -2.38 3.01 32.63
CA LEU A 190 -2.96 4.34 32.64
C LEU A 190 -4.19 4.41 33.56
N PRO A 191 -4.33 5.50 34.33
CA PRO A 191 -5.58 5.79 35.01
C PRO A 191 -6.68 6.12 33.98
N GLU A 192 -7.93 5.90 34.35
CA GLU A 192 -9.08 5.95 33.44
C GLU A 192 -9.22 7.29 32.70
N GLU A 193 -8.82 8.39 33.34
CA GLU A 193 -8.91 9.75 32.80
C GLU A 193 -7.89 10.02 31.68
N LYS A 194 -6.88 9.16 31.53
CA LYS A 194 -5.84 9.26 30.49
C LYS A 194 -6.08 8.37 29.27
N LEU A 195 -7.16 7.58 29.27
CA LEU A 195 -7.48 6.66 28.17
C LEU A 195 -7.91 7.44 26.92
N ASN A 196 -7.37 7.06 25.75
CA ASN A 196 -7.74 7.70 24.48
C ASN A 196 -8.97 7.02 23.86
N ARG A 197 -10.17 7.47 24.27
CA ARG A 197 -11.46 6.91 23.81
C ARG A 197 -11.88 7.29 22.38
N TYR A 198 -11.07 8.09 21.67
CA TYR A 198 -11.37 8.49 20.30
C TYR A 198 -10.56 7.69 19.28
N GLU A 199 -9.23 7.68 19.45
CA GLU A 199 -8.31 7.01 18.53
C GLU A 199 -7.99 5.57 18.94
N ARG A 200 -8.16 5.23 20.23
CA ARG A 200 -7.83 3.92 20.83
C ARG A 200 -9.01 3.39 21.66
N LYS A 201 -10.18 3.29 21.03
CA LYS A 201 -11.43 2.87 21.68
C LYS A 201 -11.30 1.55 22.44
N GLU A 202 -10.48 0.64 21.92
CA GLU A 202 -10.17 -0.64 22.52
C GLU A 202 -9.41 -0.55 23.86
N GLU A 203 -8.70 0.54 24.13
CA GLU A 203 -7.90 0.73 25.34
C GLU A 203 -8.78 0.72 26.60
N GLU A 204 -10.00 1.26 26.51
CA GLU A 204 -11.01 1.23 27.57
C GLU A 204 -11.39 -0.20 28.00
N PHE A 205 -11.42 -1.13 27.05
CA PHE A 205 -11.84 -2.50 27.30
C PHE A 205 -10.67 -3.39 27.74
N LEU A 206 -9.44 -2.94 27.55
CA LEU A 206 -8.22 -3.71 27.76
C LEU A 206 -7.84 -3.78 29.25
N THR A 207 -8.72 -4.38 30.06
CA THR A 207 -8.55 -4.51 31.50
C THR A 207 -7.66 -5.69 31.88
N SER A 208 -7.10 -5.66 33.10
CA SER A 208 -6.39 -6.82 33.68
C SER A 208 -7.26 -8.09 33.72
N LYS A 209 -8.56 -7.94 33.94
CA LYS A 209 -9.51 -9.07 33.92
C LYS A 209 -9.62 -9.65 32.51
N LEU A 210 -9.88 -8.81 31.51
CA LEU A 210 -9.97 -9.25 30.12
C LEU A 210 -8.69 -9.97 29.68
N TRP A 211 -7.53 -9.40 30.02
CA TRP A 211 -6.25 -10.01 29.67
C TRP A 211 -6.07 -11.39 30.28
N ARG A 212 -6.36 -11.55 31.58
CA ARG A 212 -6.30 -12.86 32.25
C ARG A 212 -7.31 -13.84 31.68
N ASP A 213 -8.51 -13.39 31.34
CA ASP A 213 -9.54 -14.24 30.73
C ASP A 213 -9.07 -14.72 29.34
N LEU A 214 -8.55 -13.81 28.50
CA LEU A 214 -8.07 -14.15 27.15
C LEU A 214 -6.81 -15.01 27.20
N TYR A 215 -5.85 -14.70 28.08
CA TYR A 215 -4.53 -15.35 28.15
C TYR A 215 -4.39 -16.32 29.33
N GLN A 216 -5.49 -16.94 29.76
CA GLN A 216 -5.50 -18.05 30.72
C GLN A 216 -4.70 -17.76 32.00
N GLY A 217 -4.91 -16.57 32.59
CA GLY A 217 -4.32 -16.14 33.85
C GLY A 217 -3.00 -15.37 33.72
N ALA A 218 -2.48 -15.16 32.51
CA ALA A 218 -1.26 -14.38 32.32
C ALA A 218 -1.37 -12.96 32.91
N THR A 219 -0.28 -12.47 33.50
CA THR A 219 -0.19 -11.08 33.96
C THR A 219 -0.14 -10.15 32.76
N PRO A 220 -0.96 -9.07 32.72
CA PRO A 220 -0.87 -8.07 31.67
C PRO A 220 0.51 -7.38 31.68
N PRO A 221 1.12 -7.13 30.51
CA PRO A 221 2.28 -6.25 30.43
C PRO A 221 1.87 -4.81 30.76
N ALA A 222 2.84 -3.92 30.96
CA ALA A 222 2.54 -2.48 31.11
C ALA A 222 1.87 -1.91 29.85
N SER A 223 2.26 -2.43 28.68
CA SER A 223 1.75 -2.01 27.39
C SER A 223 1.91 -3.09 26.33
N ILE A 224 1.10 -2.97 25.28
CA ILE A 224 1.25 -3.75 24.05
C ILE A 224 1.33 -2.81 22.85
N GLY A 225 2.08 -3.22 21.84
CA GLY A 225 2.29 -2.40 20.65
C GLY A 225 2.87 -3.19 19.49
N GLN A 226 2.34 -2.92 18.31
CA GLN A 226 2.89 -3.31 17.03
C GLN A 226 2.25 -2.44 15.96
N SER A 227 2.86 -2.31 14.77
CA SER A 227 2.19 -1.68 13.62
C SER A 227 0.79 -2.27 13.41
N CYS A 228 -0.18 -1.44 13.08
CA CYS A 228 -1.59 -1.84 12.98
C CYS A 228 -1.89 -2.91 11.93
N CYS A 229 -3.18 -3.25 11.89
CA CYS A 229 -3.92 -3.69 10.72
C CYS A 229 -3.76 -5.19 10.39
N ALA A 230 -3.45 -6.01 11.39
CA ALA A 230 -3.59 -7.48 11.37
C ALA A 230 -3.11 -8.21 10.09
N GLN A 231 -2.07 -7.69 9.43
CA GLN A 231 -1.40 -8.38 8.33
C GLN A 231 -0.01 -8.80 8.75
N LEU A 232 0.20 -10.11 8.81
CA LEU A 232 1.35 -10.70 9.49
C LEU A 232 1.76 -12.01 8.81
N ALA A 233 3.04 -12.35 8.95
CA ALA A 233 3.62 -13.59 8.48
C ALA A 233 4.22 -14.32 9.68
N VAL A 234 3.90 -15.60 9.84
CA VAL A 234 4.26 -16.37 11.03
C VAL A 234 4.75 -17.74 10.65
N SER A 235 5.86 -18.17 11.24
CA SER A 235 6.36 -19.52 11.04
C SER A 235 5.49 -20.55 11.76
N ARG A 236 5.44 -21.78 11.23
CA ARG A 236 4.84 -22.92 11.93
C ARG A 236 5.35 -23.09 13.35
N ASN A 237 6.65 -22.87 13.57
CA ASN A 237 7.26 -23.05 14.88
C ASN A 237 6.75 -22.00 15.88
N ALA A 238 6.57 -20.76 15.44
CA ALA A 238 6.00 -19.69 16.27
C ALA A 238 4.52 -19.95 16.60
N ILE A 239 3.71 -20.44 15.64
CA ILE A 239 2.35 -20.89 15.91
C ILE A 239 2.35 -22.07 16.91
N ARG A 240 3.25 -23.05 16.74
CA ARG A 240 3.33 -24.24 17.61
C ARG A 240 3.99 -23.98 18.96
N ALA A 241 4.60 -22.82 19.17
CA ALA A 241 5.12 -22.43 20.48
C ALA A 241 4.02 -22.32 21.54
N ARG A 242 2.76 -22.25 21.09
CA ARG A 242 1.57 -22.23 21.93
C ARG A 242 0.68 -23.44 21.59
N PRO A 243 0.17 -24.18 22.59
CA PRO A 243 -0.62 -25.37 22.33
C PRO A 243 -1.93 -25.05 21.61
N LEU A 244 -2.42 -26.02 20.82
CA LEU A 244 -3.72 -25.95 20.11
C LEU A 244 -4.86 -25.50 21.03
N SER A 245 -4.90 -25.98 22.27
CA SER A 245 -5.92 -25.62 23.26
C SER A 245 -5.99 -24.12 23.54
N SER A 246 -4.88 -23.38 23.45
CA SER A 246 -4.91 -21.92 23.59
C SER A 246 -5.60 -21.25 22.41
N TYR A 247 -5.39 -21.71 21.18
CA TYR A 247 -6.09 -21.15 20.02
C TYR A 247 -7.58 -21.44 20.05
N VAL A 248 -7.96 -22.65 20.48
CA VAL A 248 -9.37 -23.00 20.74
C VAL A 248 -9.97 -22.05 21.79
N HIS A 249 -9.27 -21.85 22.92
CA HIS A 249 -9.68 -20.91 23.95
C HIS A 249 -9.85 -19.48 23.42
N TYR A 250 -8.92 -18.99 22.59
CA TYR A 250 -9.03 -17.65 21.99
C TYR A 250 -10.28 -17.51 21.11
N ARG A 251 -10.57 -18.51 20.28
CA ARG A 251 -11.76 -18.51 19.42
C ARG A 251 -13.04 -18.60 20.26
N ASP A 252 -13.05 -19.43 21.29
CA ASP A 252 -14.20 -19.59 22.17
C ASP A 252 -14.45 -18.29 22.97
N TRP A 253 -13.39 -17.65 23.48
CA TRP A 253 -13.48 -16.32 24.10
C TRP A 253 -14.06 -15.28 23.13
N LEU A 254 -13.60 -15.28 21.88
CA LEU A 254 -14.10 -14.36 20.84
C LEU A 254 -15.60 -14.57 20.55
N MET A 255 -16.08 -15.81 20.62
CA MET A 255 -17.49 -16.15 20.44
C MET A 255 -18.35 -15.79 21.67
N SER A 256 -17.80 -15.93 22.88
CA SER A 256 -18.57 -15.74 24.11
C SER A 256 -18.51 -14.32 24.68
N THR A 257 -17.54 -13.51 24.24
CA THR A 257 -17.34 -12.16 24.78
C THR A 257 -18.54 -11.26 24.47
N PRO A 258 -19.02 -10.44 25.43
CA PRO A 258 -20.10 -9.48 25.18
C PRO A 258 -19.65 -8.26 24.38
N LEU A 259 -18.34 -8.14 24.10
CA LEU A 259 -17.80 -7.02 23.33
C LEU A 259 -18.33 -7.03 21.90
N GLU A 260 -18.58 -5.84 21.35
CA GLU A 260 -18.97 -5.68 19.95
C GLU A 260 -17.90 -6.24 19.00
N ASP A 261 -18.33 -6.59 17.78
CA ASP A 261 -17.47 -7.11 16.71
C ASP A 261 -16.17 -6.31 16.54
N GLY A 262 -16.29 -5.01 16.27
CA GLY A 262 -15.14 -4.13 16.03
C GLY A 262 -14.21 -3.94 17.22
N ILE A 263 -14.71 -3.97 18.46
CA ILE A 263 -13.86 -3.88 19.66
C ILE A 263 -13.10 -5.19 19.86
N SER A 264 -13.80 -6.33 19.80
CA SER A 264 -13.14 -7.63 19.94
C SER A 264 -12.11 -7.88 18.84
N GLY A 265 -12.41 -7.49 17.58
CA GLY A 265 -11.46 -7.57 16.46
C GLY A 265 -10.21 -6.74 16.72
N ARG A 266 -10.35 -5.49 17.17
CA ARG A 266 -9.22 -4.62 17.53
C ARG A 266 -8.36 -5.16 18.67
N ILE A 267 -8.97 -5.79 19.68
CA ILE A 267 -8.22 -6.45 20.75
C ILE A 267 -7.31 -7.54 20.17
N PHE A 268 -7.81 -8.35 19.22
CA PHE A 268 -6.99 -9.34 18.52
C PHE A 268 -5.93 -8.70 17.62
N GLU A 269 -6.30 -7.69 16.83
CA GLU A 269 -5.37 -6.92 15.97
C GLU A 269 -4.13 -6.44 16.74
N HIS A 270 -4.33 -5.90 17.94
CA HIS A 270 -3.24 -5.39 18.79
C HIS A 270 -2.54 -6.46 19.63
N SER A 271 -2.94 -7.72 19.49
CA SER A 271 -2.47 -8.84 20.33
C SER A 271 -1.67 -9.88 19.57
N TRP A 272 -1.64 -9.86 18.23
CA TRP A 272 -0.99 -10.92 17.45
C TRP A 272 0.50 -11.10 17.77
N GLN A 273 1.22 -10.01 18.02
CA GLN A 273 2.62 -10.06 18.44
C GLN A 273 2.82 -10.77 19.79
N TYR A 274 1.84 -10.69 20.69
CA TYR A 274 1.87 -11.41 21.96
C TYR A 274 1.46 -12.88 21.78
N MET A 275 0.41 -13.13 21.00
CA MET A 275 -0.09 -14.48 20.72
C MET A 275 0.92 -15.34 19.96
N LEU A 276 1.52 -14.76 18.91
CA LEU A 276 2.30 -15.46 17.87
C LEU A 276 3.78 -15.08 17.89
N GLY A 277 4.12 -13.85 18.28
CA GLY A 277 5.51 -13.40 18.44
C GLY A 277 6.08 -13.58 19.85
N GLY A 278 5.24 -13.88 20.84
CA GLY A 278 5.66 -14.07 22.23
C GLY A 278 6.17 -12.81 22.94
N VAL A 279 5.92 -11.62 22.39
CA VAL A 279 6.38 -10.33 22.94
C VAL A 279 5.20 -9.38 23.14
N ALA A 280 5.26 -8.53 24.16
CA ALA A 280 4.23 -7.51 24.38
C ALA A 280 4.30 -6.39 23.34
N GLU A 281 5.53 -5.97 23.00
CA GLU A 281 5.80 -4.93 22.02
C GLU A 281 6.71 -5.43 20.89
N PHE A 282 6.23 -5.30 19.65
CA PHE A 282 6.98 -5.59 18.43
C PHE A 282 7.02 -4.33 17.56
N CYS A 283 7.96 -3.43 17.86
CA CYS A 283 8.06 -2.11 17.25
C CYS A 283 9.46 -1.82 16.68
N PRO A 284 9.93 -2.60 15.68
CA PRO A 284 11.19 -2.31 15.01
C PRO A 284 11.18 -0.92 14.36
N THR A 285 12.36 -0.41 14.01
CA THR A 285 12.42 0.78 13.16
C THR A 285 11.86 0.45 11.78
N GLU A 286 11.34 1.46 11.07
CA GLU A 286 10.81 1.25 9.72
C GLU A 286 11.89 0.75 8.76
N LEU A 287 13.14 1.23 8.93
CA LEU A 287 14.30 0.76 8.17
C LEU A 287 14.58 -0.73 8.42
N ASP A 288 14.61 -1.16 9.68
CA ASP A 288 14.87 -2.55 10.02
C ASP A 288 13.76 -3.46 9.51
N CYS A 289 12.50 -3.03 9.64
CA CYS A 289 11.36 -3.78 9.10
C CYS A 289 11.47 -3.93 7.58
N LEU A 290 11.72 -2.84 6.86
CA LEU A 290 11.84 -2.86 5.39
C LEU A 290 13.01 -3.73 4.91
N TYR A 291 14.14 -3.67 5.62
CA TYR A 291 15.29 -4.49 5.31
C TYR A 291 15.03 -5.98 5.59
N ARG A 292 14.53 -6.32 6.78
CA ARG A 292 14.33 -7.72 7.18
C ARG A 292 13.20 -8.38 6.41
N ASN A 293 12.08 -7.68 6.23
CA ASN A 293 10.92 -8.27 5.55
C ASN A 293 11.07 -8.27 4.03
N TYR A 294 11.75 -7.27 3.45
CA TYR A 294 11.70 -7.03 1.99
C TYR A 294 13.07 -6.83 1.34
N GLY A 295 14.18 -6.92 2.09
CA GLY A 295 15.53 -6.69 1.56
C GLY A 295 15.78 -5.23 1.14
N MET A 296 14.92 -4.30 1.52
CA MET A 296 15.01 -2.90 1.09
C MET A 296 15.96 -2.11 1.98
N LEU A 297 17.05 -1.61 1.38
CA LEU A 297 18.06 -0.83 2.08
C LEU A 297 17.92 0.66 1.80
N PHE A 298 17.79 1.45 2.86
CA PHE A 298 17.88 2.92 2.82
C PHE A 298 19.06 3.37 3.69
N ARG A 299 19.77 4.44 3.31
CA ARG A 299 20.97 4.87 4.04
C ARG A 299 20.63 5.55 5.37
N SER A 300 19.46 6.17 5.46
CA SER A 300 18.96 6.78 6.68
C SER A 300 17.42 6.89 6.67
N ALA A 301 16.84 7.29 7.80
CA ALA A 301 15.41 7.53 7.92
C ALA A 301 14.96 8.73 7.06
N GLU A 302 15.83 9.73 6.89
CA GLU A 302 15.60 10.90 6.04
C GLU A 302 15.51 10.49 4.57
N ASP A 303 16.40 9.60 4.10
CA ASP A 303 16.35 9.07 2.74
C ASP A 303 15.04 8.31 2.47
N LEU A 304 14.60 7.48 3.43
CA LEU A 304 13.31 6.79 3.34
C LEU A 304 12.16 7.81 3.26
N LYS A 305 12.15 8.80 4.16
CA LYS A 305 11.11 9.84 4.18
C LYS A 305 11.06 10.64 2.88
N ASP A 306 12.22 10.99 2.32
CA ASP A 306 12.31 11.67 1.03
C ASP A 306 11.78 10.82 -0.12
N TYR A 307 12.06 9.52 -0.09
CA TYR A 307 11.51 8.56 -1.05
C TYR A 307 9.98 8.46 -0.93
N GLN A 308 9.47 8.27 0.28
CA GLN A 308 8.02 8.25 0.56
C GLN A 308 7.34 9.55 0.12
N ASN A 309 7.94 10.70 0.37
CA ASN A 309 7.43 12.00 -0.08
C ASN A 309 7.34 12.09 -1.60
N LYS A 310 8.31 11.52 -2.34
CA LYS A 310 8.25 11.42 -3.81
C LYS A 310 7.10 10.53 -4.26
N LEU A 311 6.89 9.38 -3.61
CA LEU A 311 5.78 8.47 -3.90
C LEU A 311 4.43 9.14 -3.63
N TRP A 312 4.28 9.79 -2.48
CA TRP A 312 3.09 10.57 -2.13
C TRP A 312 2.79 11.66 -3.15
N ARG A 313 3.80 12.45 -3.56
CA ARG A 313 3.61 13.48 -4.59
C ARG A 313 3.19 12.88 -5.92
N LYS A 314 3.78 11.76 -6.33
CA LYS A 314 3.41 11.05 -7.56
C LYS A 314 1.95 10.57 -7.51
N ALA A 315 1.54 9.96 -6.40
CA ALA A 315 0.17 9.50 -6.18
C ALA A 315 -0.85 10.65 -6.09
N HIS A 316 -0.48 11.76 -5.45
CA HIS A 316 -1.35 12.93 -5.37
C HIS A 316 -1.46 13.67 -6.71
N TRP A 317 -0.36 13.76 -7.47
CA TRP A 317 -0.37 14.35 -8.81
C TRP A 317 -1.18 13.50 -9.78
N SER A 318 -1.05 12.17 -9.75
CA SER A 318 -1.90 11.29 -10.56
C SER A 318 -3.37 11.40 -10.18
N TRP A 319 -3.70 11.51 -8.88
CA TRP A 319 -5.08 11.70 -8.44
C TRP A 319 -5.65 13.04 -8.89
N ARG A 320 -4.91 14.15 -8.74
CA ARG A 320 -5.33 15.46 -9.28
C ARG A 320 -5.48 15.45 -10.79
N PHE A 321 -4.58 14.78 -11.51
CA PHE A 321 -4.66 14.62 -12.96
C PHE A 321 -5.92 13.84 -13.35
N TRP A 322 -6.23 12.74 -12.66
CA TRP A 322 -7.45 11.97 -12.86
C TRP A 322 -8.72 12.76 -12.54
N GLN A 323 -8.75 13.52 -11.43
CA GLN A 323 -9.88 14.39 -11.11
C GLN A 323 -10.09 15.48 -12.15
N ASN A 324 -9.01 16.12 -12.60
CA ASN A 324 -9.09 17.14 -13.65
C ASN A 324 -9.52 16.52 -14.98
N SER A 325 -9.07 15.30 -15.30
CA SER A 325 -9.47 14.58 -16.52
C SER A 325 -10.94 14.16 -16.47
N ALA A 326 -11.41 13.64 -15.34
CA ALA A 326 -12.82 13.30 -15.11
C ALA A 326 -13.72 14.55 -15.09
N ALA A 327 -13.23 15.67 -14.54
CA ALA A 327 -13.92 16.95 -14.61
C ALA A 327 -14.01 17.45 -16.06
N LEU A 328 -12.92 17.33 -16.84
CA LEU A 328 -12.91 17.67 -18.26
C LEU A 328 -13.88 16.80 -19.07
N GLU A 329 -13.94 15.50 -18.77
CA GLU A 329 -14.84 14.54 -19.41
C GLU A 329 -16.32 14.83 -19.07
N ASN A 330 -16.62 15.18 -17.82
CA ASN A 330 -17.94 15.65 -17.40
C ASN A 330 -18.31 16.97 -18.09
N GLU A 331 -17.38 17.92 -18.20
CA GLU A 331 -17.62 19.20 -18.88
C GLU A 331 -17.84 18.99 -20.39
N LEU A 332 -17.08 18.10 -21.02
CA LEU A 332 -17.28 17.69 -22.42
C LEU A 332 -18.62 16.99 -22.62
N ASN A 333 -19.05 16.13 -21.70
CA ASN A 333 -20.35 15.48 -21.75
C ASN A 333 -21.51 16.45 -21.54
N LEU A 334 -21.38 17.42 -20.63
CA LEU A 334 -22.34 18.51 -20.44
C LEU A 334 -22.44 19.39 -21.68
N ARG A 335 -21.31 19.77 -22.30
CA ARG A 335 -21.30 20.52 -23.57
C ARG A 335 -21.94 19.74 -24.71
N LYS A 336 -21.76 18.42 -24.79
CA LYS A 336 -22.45 17.54 -25.75
C LYS A 336 -23.97 17.52 -25.51
N ILE A 337 -24.40 17.43 -24.25
CA ILE A 337 -25.83 17.48 -23.87
C ILE A 337 -26.44 18.85 -24.21
N GLU A 338 -25.74 19.96 -23.95
CA GLU A 338 -26.21 21.29 -24.32
C GLU A 338 -26.23 21.53 -25.83
N ALA A 339 -25.24 21.03 -26.56
CA ALA A 339 -25.21 21.06 -28.02
C ALA A 339 -26.40 20.27 -28.60
N PHE A 340 -26.68 19.09 -28.03
CA PHE A 340 -27.87 18.30 -28.36
C PHE A 340 -29.17 19.05 -28.05
N LYS A 341 -29.30 19.68 -26.87
CA LYS A 341 -30.46 20.50 -26.49
C LYS A 341 -30.65 21.69 -27.44
N ARG A 342 -29.57 22.40 -27.80
CA ARG A 342 -29.60 23.51 -28.77
C ARG A 342 -30.04 23.04 -30.16
N GLY A 343 -29.53 21.91 -30.62
CA GLY A 343 -29.95 21.29 -31.89
C GLY A 343 -31.43 20.86 -31.87
N TYR A 344 -31.89 20.29 -30.76
CA TYR A 344 -33.29 19.91 -30.55
C TYR A 344 -34.23 21.11 -30.54
N LEU A 345 -33.87 22.19 -29.81
CA LEU A 345 -34.66 23.42 -29.74
C LEU A 345 -34.70 24.16 -31.09
N ARG A 346 -33.60 24.16 -31.84
CA ARG A 346 -33.54 24.74 -33.18
C ARG A 346 -34.46 23.99 -34.17
N LYS A 347 -34.43 22.66 -34.18
CA LYS A 347 -35.35 21.84 -34.99
C LYS A 347 -36.82 22.07 -34.62
N ARG A 348 -37.11 22.28 -33.32
CA ARG A 348 -38.46 22.58 -32.84
C ARG A 348 -38.95 23.98 -33.26
N ALA A 349 -38.05 24.97 -33.31
CA ALA A 349 -38.37 26.32 -33.80
C ALA A 349 -38.58 26.34 -35.32
N GLU A 350 -37.81 25.55 -36.07
CA GLU A 350 -37.97 25.40 -37.53
C GLU A 350 -39.28 24.66 -37.90
N ALA A 351 -39.77 23.76 -37.03
CA ALA A 351 -41.06 23.10 -37.18
C ALA A 351 -42.28 23.97 -36.78
N ALA A 352 -42.04 25.14 -36.17
CA ALA A 352 -43.08 26.09 -35.75
C ALA A 352 -43.19 27.25 -36.75
N THR A 353 -43.62 26.97 -37.98
CA THR A 353 -44.15 27.99 -38.90
C THR A 353 -45.68 28.09 -38.76
N PRO A 354 -46.30 29.28 -38.81
CA PRO A 354 -47.67 29.46 -38.38
C PRO A 354 -48.66 29.00 -39.45
N PHE A 355 -49.52 28.03 -39.10
CA PHE A 355 -50.75 27.76 -39.84
C PHE A 355 -51.68 28.97 -39.70
N ALA A 356 -51.96 29.65 -40.81
CA ALA A 356 -52.96 30.70 -40.88
C ALA A 356 -54.34 30.12 -40.56
N PHE A 357 -54.99 30.63 -39.51
CA PHE A 357 -56.39 30.35 -39.19
C PHE A 357 -57.23 31.58 -39.53
N ASP A 358 -58.13 31.39 -40.50
CA ASP A 358 -59.20 32.30 -40.89
C ASP A 358 -60.26 32.38 -39.77
N HIS A 359 -60.44 33.57 -39.19
CA HIS A 359 -61.47 33.85 -38.20
C HIS A 359 -62.68 34.52 -38.85
N SER A 360 -63.45 33.73 -39.60
CA SER A 360 -64.78 34.11 -40.10
C SER A 360 -65.86 33.11 -39.68
N ALA A 361 -65.88 32.67 -38.42
CA ALA A 361 -67.06 32.01 -37.85
C ALA A 361 -67.02 32.00 -36.31
N PHE A 362 -68.17 32.35 -35.70
CA PHE A 362 -68.56 32.11 -34.30
C PHE A 362 -67.81 32.93 -33.21
N GLN A 363 -68.43 33.73 -32.34
CA GLN A 363 -69.84 33.82 -31.93
C GLN A 363 -70.14 35.22 -31.37
N ARG A 364 -71.20 35.82 -31.94
CA ARG A 364 -72.02 36.82 -31.24
C ARG A 364 -72.99 36.08 -30.31
N LYS A 365 -73.32 36.77 -29.21
CA LYS A 365 -74.41 36.56 -28.22
C LYS A 365 -74.07 35.62 -27.05
N ILE A 366 -74.36 35.95 -25.78
CA ILE A 366 -75.02 37.08 -25.10
C ILE A 366 -74.67 36.94 -23.58
N PRO A 367 -74.87 37.96 -22.73
CA PRO A 367 -74.00 38.25 -21.59
C PRO A 367 -74.65 38.11 -20.19
N LEU A 368 -73.88 38.56 -19.18
CA LEU A 368 -74.27 39.10 -17.86
C LEU A 368 -74.66 38.11 -16.74
N ARG A 369 -73.87 38.15 -15.65
CA ARG A 369 -74.30 38.74 -14.36
C ARG A 369 -73.12 38.94 -13.40
N LEU A 370 -73.02 40.19 -12.93
CA LEU A 370 -72.35 40.79 -11.77
C LEU A 370 -70.83 40.74 -11.68
#